data_AF-A0A6B2G2M7-F1
#
_entry.id   AF-A0A6B2G2M7-F1
#
_cell.length_a   1.000
_cell.length_b   1.000
_cell.length_c   1.000
_cell.angle_alpha   90.00
_cell.angle_beta   90.00
_cell.angle_gamma   90.00
#
_symmetry.space_group_name_H-M   'P 1'
#
loop_
_entity.id
_entity.type
_entity.pdbx_description
1 polymer ?
#
loop_
_entity_poly.entity_id
_entity_poly.type
_entity_poly.pdbx_seq_one_letter_code
_entity_poly.pdbx_strand_id
1 'polypeptide(L)'
;MRGYRSVSFESGTQESAKFNCIGPNVDLEVRRIQAPELRTFQHACKKTRKIHEPKRIKNVNFDDIGAKMGTVHMEKQDFKKLKTSRPKALKRKFMSQDRERKNLL
;
A
#
# COMPACT_ATOMS: atom_id res chain seq x y z
N MET A 1 -17.77 -21.82 -28.94
CA MET A 1 -18.06 -22.08 -27.51
C MET A 1 -18.04 -23.59 -27.27
N ARG A 2 -17.34 -24.05 -26.23
CA ARG A 2 -17.22 -25.47 -25.84
C ARG A 2 -17.29 -25.62 -24.32
N GLY A 3 -17.92 -26.70 -23.85
CA GLY A 3 -17.97 -27.08 -22.44
C GLY A 3 -17.09 -28.29 -22.13
N TYR A 4 -16.38 -28.25 -21.01
CA TYR A 4 -15.45 -29.30 -20.57
C TYR A 4 -15.77 -29.77 -19.15
N ARG A 5 -15.53 -31.06 -18.90
CA ARG A 5 -15.38 -31.61 -17.55
C ARG A 5 -13.91 -31.55 -17.15
N SER A 6 -13.60 -30.94 -16.02
CA SER A 6 -12.30 -31.12 -15.38
C SER A 6 -12.30 -32.37 -14.51
N VAL A 7 -11.28 -33.18 -14.64
CA VAL A 7 -10.96 -34.28 -13.71
C VAL A 7 -9.55 -34.03 -13.20
N SER A 8 -9.41 -33.80 -11.90
CA SER A 8 -8.11 -33.73 -11.24
C SER A 8 -7.56 -35.14 -11.04
N PHE A 9 -6.25 -35.27 -11.18
CA PHE A 9 -5.52 -36.49 -10.84
C PHE A 9 -4.23 -36.10 -10.14
N GLU A 10 -3.77 -36.96 -9.23
CA GLU A 10 -2.52 -36.72 -8.52
C GLU A 10 -1.35 -36.84 -9.50
N SER A 11 -0.62 -35.73 -9.65
CA SER A 11 0.61 -35.68 -10.44
C SER A 11 1.75 -35.19 -9.54
N GLY A 12 2.25 -36.07 -8.68
CA GLY A 12 3.34 -35.71 -7.76
C GLY A 12 2.96 -34.56 -6.82
N THR A 13 3.82 -33.53 -6.71
CA THR A 13 3.70 -32.45 -5.72
C THR A 13 2.57 -31.44 -6.02
N GLN A 14 2.06 -31.37 -7.25
CA GLN A 14 0.95 -30.48 -7.62
C GLN A 14 -0.12 -31.26 -8.37
N GLU A 15 -1.39 -31.04 -8.06
CA GLU A 15 -2.51 -31.67 -8.76
C GLU A 15 -2.62 -31.13 -10.19
N SER A 16 -2.62 -32.03 -11.18
CA SER A 16 -2.88 -31.67 -12.57
C SER A 16 -4.34 -31.95 -12.93
N ALA A 17 -4.93 -31.08 -13.73
CA ALA A 17 -6.28 -31.26 -14.26
C ALA A 17 -6.24 -31.71 -15.72
N LYS A 18 -7.00 -32.77 -16.06
CA LYS A 18 -7.35 -33.15 -17.44
C LYS A 18 -8.74 -32.65 -17.77
N PHE A 19 -8.94 -32.25 -19.03
CA PHE A 19 -10.22 -31.78 -19.53
C PHE A 19 -10.79 -32.75 -20.56
N ASN A 20 -12.02 -33.20 -20.34
CA ASN A 20 -12.77 -34.02 -21.30
C ASN A 20 -13.91 -33.20 -21.89
N CYS A 21 -14.06 -33.23 -23.22
CA CYS A 21 -15.19 -32.60 -23.90
C CYS A 21 -16.49 -33.32 -23.55
N ILE A 22 -17.52 -32.59 -23.10
CA ILE A 22 -18.88 -33.13 -22.93
C ILE A 22 -19.84 -32.59 -24.01
N GLY A 23 -19.52 -31.40 -24.58
CA GLY A 23 -20.39 -30.68 -25.51
C GLY A 23 -21.45 -29.83 -24.79
N PRO A 24 -22.36 -29.15 -25.53
CA PRO A 24 -22.39 -28.94 -26.98
C PRO A 24 -21.25 -28.01 -27.47
N ASN A 25 -20.82 -28.23 -28.71
CA ASN A 25 -19.87 -27.37 -29.40
C ASN A 25 -20.63 -26.46 -30.37
N VAL A 26 -20.49 -25.15 -30.20
CA VAL A 26 -21.22 -24.17 -31.01
C VAL A 26 -20.24 -23.18 -31.59
N ASP A 27 -20.29 -22.97 -32.90
CA ASP A 27 -19.55 -21.92 -33.58
C ASP A 27 -20.48 -20.70 -33.73
N LEU A 28 -20.03 -19.56 -33.20
CA LEU A 28 -20.82 -18.32 -33.15
C LEU A 28 -20.18 -17.31 -34.09
N GLU A 29 -20.99 -16.72 -34.97
CA GLU A 29 -20.62 -15.59 -35.81
C GLU A 29 -21.32 -14.33 -35.34
N VAL A 30 -20.61 -13.21 -35.32
CA VAL A 30 -21.18 -11.92 -34.95
C VAL A 30 -21.96 -11.34 -36.12
N ARG A 31 -23.24 -11.03 -35.91
CA ARG A 31 -24.10 -10.37 -36.90
C ARG A 31 -24.32 -8.90 -36.53
N ARG A 32 -25.55 -8.53 -36.13
CA ARG A 32 -25.88 -7.15 -35.74
C ARG A 32 -25.57 -6.93 -34.27
N ILE A 33 -25.15 -5.70 -33.92
CA ILE A 33 -24.83 -5.30 -32.55
C ILE A 33 -25.66 -4.07 -32.21
N GLN A 34 -26.31 -4.10 -31.04
CA GLN A 34 -26.96 -2.93 -30.44
C GLN A 34 -26.18 -2.56 -29.18
N ALA A 35 -25.40 -1.48 -29.25
CA ALA A 35 -24.66 -0.99 -28.09
C ALA A 35 -25.61 -0.32 -27.09
N PRO A 36 -25.40 -0.52 -25.77
CA PRO A 36 -26.17 0.20 -24.77
C PRO A 36 -25.79 1.68 -24.76
N GLU A 37 -26.73 2.54 -24.38
CA GLU A 37 -26.43 3.93 -24.06
C GLU A 37 -25.46 4.03 -22.87
N LEU A 38 -24.56 5.02 -22.90
CA LEU A 38 -23.55 5.24 -21.88
C LEU A 38 -24.14 5.33 -20.46
N ARG A 39 -25.28 6.02 -20.29
CA ARG A 39 -25.93 6.18 -18.98
C ARG A 39 -26.41 4.84 -18.42
N THR A 40 -27.07 4.04 -19.25
CA THR A 40 -27.56 2.70 -18.89
C THR A 40 -26.42 1.76 -18.53
N PHE A 41 -25.33 1.80 -19.31
CA PHE A 41 -24.13 1.02 -19.04
C PHE A 41 -23.48 1.41 -17.71
N GLN A 42 -23.30 2.71 -17.45
CA GLN A 42 -22.74 3.22 -16.19
C GLN A 42 -23.60 2.84 -14.98
N HIS A 43 -24.92 2.88 -15.12
CA HIS A 43 -25.84 2.48 -14.06
C HIS A 43 -25.74 0.98 -13.75
N ALA A 44 -25.73 0.12 -14.77
CA ALA A 44 -25.59 -1.32 -14.60
C ALA A 44 -24.23 -1.73 -14.01
N CYS A 45 -23.15 -1.03 -14.37
CA CYS A 45 -21.80 -1.29 -13.83
C CYS A 45 -21.55 -0.68 -12.44
N LYS A 46 -22.53 0.00 -11.84
CA LYS A 46 -22.39 0.62 -10.53
C LYS A 46 -22.27 -0.47 -9.45
N LYS A 47 -21.05 -0.68 -8.96
CA LYS A 47 -20.81 -1.54 -7.79
C LYS A 47 -21.50 -0.93 -6.57
N THR A 48 -22.32 -1.71 -5.88
CA THR A 48 -22.92 -1.30 -4.61
C THR A 48 -21.81 -1.01 -3.61
N ARG A 49 -21.83 0.18 -3.01
CA ARG A 49 -20.98 0.44 -1.85
C ARG A 49 -21.52 -0.40 -0.70
N LYS A 50 -20.69 -1.26 -0.11
CA LYS A 50 -21.08 -2.06 1.04
C LYS A 50 -21.45 -1.11 2.17
N ILE A 51 -22.73 -1.03 2.49
CA ILE A 51 -23.30 -0.08 3.46
C ILE A 51 -22.72 -0.33 4.86
N HIS A 52 -22.34 -1.58 5.14
CA HIS A 52 -21.83 -2.03 6.43
C HIS A 52 -20.30 -1.94 6.57
N GLU A 53 -19.55 -1.66 5.50
CA GLU A 53 -18.10 -1.55 5.60
C GLU A 53 -17.67 -0.09 5.83
N PRO A 54 -16.88 0.19 6.87
CA PRO A 54 -16.37 1.53 7.11
C PRO A 54 -15.50 1.97 5.93
N LYS A 55 -15.72 3.19 5.44
CA LYS A 55 -14.88 3.77 4.40
C LYS A 55 -13.43 3.83 4.90
N ARG A 56 -12.48 3.38 4.07
CA ARG A 56 -11.06 3.53 4.37
C ARG A 56 -10.68 5.01 4.37
N ILE A 57 -10.31 5.52 5.54
CA ILE A 57 -9.78 6.88 5.72
C ILE A 57 -8.25 6.77 5.74
N LYS A 58 -7.55 7.68 5.05
CA LYS A 58 -6.07 7.67 5.01
C LYS A 58 -5.51 7.81 6.43
N ASN A 59 -4.44 7.07 6.74
CA ASN A 59 -3.77 7.03 8.05
C ASN A 59 -4.64 6.53 9.21
N VAL A 60 -5.81 5.95 8.95
CA VAL A 60 -6.65 5.31 9.97
C VAL A 60 -6.77 3.83 9.61
N ASN A 61 -6.22 2.97 10.46
CA ASN A 61 -6.30 1.53 10.31
C ASN A 61 -7.04 0.92 11.51
N PHE A 62 -7.55 -0.29 11.32
CA PHE A 62 -8.13 -1.10 12.38
C PHE A 62 -7.22 -2.30 12.62
N ASP A 63 -6.99 -2.64 13.87
CA ASP A 63 -6.27 -3.85 14.26
C ASP A 63 -7.17 -5.10 14.11
N ASP A 64 -6.59 -6.30 14.20
CA ASP A 64 -7.35 -7.57 14.13
C ASP A 64 -8.39 -7.69 15.26
N ILE A 65 -8.14 -7.01 16.39
CA ILE A 65 -9.04 -6.91 17.56
C ILE A 65 -10.08 -5.78 17.38
N GLY A 66 -9.95 -4.95 16.34
CA GLY A 66 -10.85 -3.83 16.03
C GLY A 66 -10.46 -2.49 16.65
N ALA A 67 -9.27 -2.37 17.27
CA ALA A 67 -8.78 -1.10 17.80
C ALA A 67 -8.43 -0.13 16.65
N LYS A 68 -8.85 1.15 16.77
CA LYS A 68 -8.57 2.19 15.77
C LYS A 68 -7.19 2.80 15.98
N MET A 69 -6.29 2.66 15.01
CA MET A 69 -4.93 3.20 15.04
C MET A 69 -4.75 4.32 14.01
N GLY A 70 -4.02 5.36 14.41
CA GLY A 70 -3.68 6.51 13.56
C GLY A 70 -2.17 6.58 13.29
N THR A 71 -1.76 6.66 12.02
CA THR A 71 -0.33 6.81 11.67
C THR A 71 0.07 8.28 11.61
N VAL A 72 1.08 8.67 12.39
CA VAL A 72 1.70 10.00 12.33
C VAL A 72 2.97 9.92 11.49
N HIS A 73 3.00 10.67 10.39
CA HIS A 73 4.18 10.77 9.52
C HIS A 73 5.04 11.95 9.98
N MET A 74 6.08 11.67 10.74
CA MET A 74 7.03 12.70 11.19
C MET A 74 7.97 13.10 10.07
N GLU A 75 8.19 14.41 9.91
CA GLU A 75 9.18 14.93 8.97
C GLU A 75 10.61 14.73 9.49
N LYS A 76 11.58 14.75 8.56
CA LYS A 76 13.00 14.65 8.89
C LYS A 76 13.45 15.91 9.64
N GLN A 77 13.89 15.75 10.89
CA GLN A 77 14.44 16.85 11.70
C GLN A 77 15.91 17.12 11.32
N ASP A 78 16.20 18.31 10.80
CA ASP A 78 17.58 18.74 10.47
C ASP A 78 18.21 19.55 11.61
N PHE A 79 19.06 18.89 12.40
CA PHE A 79 19.77 19.51 13.53
C PHE A 79 20.95 20.38 13.12
N LYS A 80 21.37 20.39 11.85
CA LYS A 80 22.50 21.23 11.40
C LYS A 80 22.18 22.72 11.47
N LYS A 81 20.90 23.07 11.39
CA LYS A 81 20.42 24.45 11.56
C LYS A 81 20.33 24.89 13.02
N LEU A 82 20.40 23.94 13.97
CA LEU A 82 20.27 24.21 15.39
C LEU A 82 21.55 24.87 15.91
N LYS A 83 21.50 26.19 16.14
CA LYS A 83 22.56 26.91 16.83
C LYS A 83 22.38 26.71 18.34
N THR A 84 23.34 26.05 18.97
CA THR A 84 23.40 25.99 20.44
C THR A 84 24.03 27.26 21.00
N SER A 85 23.52 27.72 22.15
CA SER A 85 24.18 28.80 22.88
C SER A 85 25.59 28.34 23.28
N ARG A 86 26.60 29.18 23.01
CA ARG A 86 27.99 28.85 23.32
C ARG A 86 28.39 29.49 24.66
N PRO A 87 28.48 28.72 25.76
CA PRO A 87 28.87 29.25 27.07
C PRO A 87 30.29 29.80 27.04
N LYS A 88 30.61 30.68 28.00
CA LYS A 88 31.91 31.37 28.10
C LYS A 88 33.09 30.40 28.09
N ALA A 89 32.98 29.28 28.81
CA ALA A 89 34.01 28.24 28.88
C ALA A 89 34.37 27.64 27.51
N LEU A 90 33.43 27.61 26.55
CA LEU A 90 33.65 27.06 25.21
C LEU A 90 34.11 28.11 24.20
N LYS A 91 34.14 29.40 24.53
CA LYS A 91 34.62 30.45 23.61
C LYS A 91 36.16 30.40 23.55
N ARG A 92 36.72 30.29 22.33
CA ARG A 92 38.18 30.13 22.09
C ARG A 92 39.06 31.12 22.88
N LYS A 93 38.60 32.37 23.00
CA LYS A 93 39.29 33.44 23.74
C LYS A 93 39.58 33.06 25.20
N PHE A 94 38.67 32.34 25.86
CA PHE A 94 38.83 31.97 27.27
C PHE A 94 39.57 30.63 27.44
N MET A 95 39.65 29.79 26.39
CA MET A 95 40.43 28.55 26.42
C MET A 95 41.94 28.78 26.29
N SER A 96 42.36 29.78 25.50
CA SER A 96 43.78 30.15 25.37
C SER A 96 44.31 30.80 26.65
N GLN A 97 43.52 31.70 27.25
CA GLN A 97 43.85 32.35 28.52
C GLN A 97 44.04 31.34 29.66
N ASP A 98 43.22 30.29 29.73
CA ASP A 98 43.38 29.22 30.72
C ASP A 98 44.61 28.34 30.46
N ARG A 99 44.98 28.10 29.18
CA ARG A 99 46.21 27.36 28.82
C ARG A 99 47.47 28.16 29.12
N GLU A 100 47.47 29.45 28.78
CA GLU A 100 48.58 30.35 29.08
C GLU A 100 48.77 30.49 30.59
N ARG A 101 47.69 30.64 31.36
CA ARG A 101 47.75 30.61 32.83
C ARG A 101 48.29 29.29 33.39
N LYS A 102 47.94 28.15 32.80
CA LYS A 102 48.44 26.84 33.23
C LYS A 102 49.89 26.56 32.84
N ASN A 103 50.43 27.21 31.81
CA ASN A 103 51.82 27.07 31.38
C ASN A 103 52.79 28.00 32.14
N LEU A 104 52.26 28.97 32.88
CA LEU A 104 52.99 29.95 33.70
C LEU A 104 53.06 29.56 35.20
N LEU A 105 52.56 28.38 35.54
CA LEU A 105 52.62 27.72 36.84
C LEU A 105 53.35 26.38 36.69
#